data_AF-A0AAW9RJS8-F1
#
_entry.id   AF-A0AAW9RJS8-F1
#
_cell.length_a   1.000
_cell.length_b   1.000
_cell.length_c   1.000
_cell.angle_alpha   90.00
_cell.angle_beta   90.00
_cell.angle_gamma   90.00
#
_symmetry.space_group_name_H-M   'P 1'
#
loop_
_entity.id
_entity.type
_entity.pdbx_description
1 polymer ?
#
loop_
_entity_poly.entity_id
_entity_poly.type
_entity_poly.pdbx_seq_one_letter_code
_entity_poly.pdbx_strand_id
1 'polypeptide(L)'
;MIPAAAVGAKAAARSLAAGAVLAACFAGGTMAGGLDEMTGCWISRAFDATSLLSDSSDAGSAELVHEKMLLRFDRIEGTEHLAFGRIFEWDEPKSYVLGPTYQNGAYNPAADFLTFGFPEGGLDHVTQPDADSLLYVHTKSSTKSAMSVRPLVRIGCEEADDIEADLLARQEALKTD
;
A
#
# COMPACT_ATOMS: atom_id res chain seq x y z
N MET A 1 93.54 23.86 0.48
CA MET A 1 93.10 24.72 1.60
C MET A 1 91.78 24.15 2.12
N ILE A 2 91.72 23.83 3.41
CA ILE A 2 90.57 23.34 4.22
C ILE A 2 89.77 24.58 4.74
N PRO A 3 88.53 24.58 5.31
CA PRO A 3 87.51 23.55 5.70
C PRO A 3 86.07 23.80 5.12
N ALA A 4 85.09 22.88 5.13
CA ALA A 4 84.27 22.20 6.18
C ALA A 4 83.05 22.98 6.73
N ALA A 5 81.84 22.37 6.59
CA ALA A 5 80.63 22.38 7.46
C ALA A 5 79.46 21.78 6.65
N ALA A 6 78.90 20.59 6.92
CA ALA A 6 77.99 20.16 8.00
C ALA A 6 76.52 20.62 7.80
N VAL A 7 75.59 19.74 8.22
CA VAL A 7 74.10 19.84 8.30
C VAL A 7 73.40 19.14 7.11
N GLY A 8 72.49 18.18 7.27
CA GLY A 8 71.91 17.53 8.44
C GLY A 8 70.91 16.47 7.95
N ALA A 9 70.91 15.30 8.58
CA ALA A 9 69.92 14.26 8.34
C ALA A 9 68.63 14.55 9.11
N LYS A 10 67.46 14.40 8.46
CA LYS A 10 66.20 13.99 9.11
C LYS A 10 65.08 13.74 8.09
N ALA A 11 64.17 12.85 8.53
CA ALA A 11 62.84 12.52 8.02
C ALA A 11 62.77 11.46 6.91
N ALA A 12 61.89 10.46 6.95
CA ALA A 12 61.01 9.97 8.00
C ALA A 12 60.51 8.58 7.56
N ALA A 13 60.49 7.63 8.49
CA ALA A 13 59.70 6.42 8.37
C ALA A 13 58.19 6.76 8.51
N ARG A 14 57.34 6.14 7.68
CA ARG A 14 55.87 5.99 7.77
C ARG A 14 55.41 5.33 6.45
N SER A 15 54.59 4.30 6.36
CA SER A 15 53.76 3.59 7.32
C SER A 15 53.47 2.20 6.75
N LEU A 16 53.67 1.15 7.55
CA LEU A 16 52.99 -0.13 7.43
C LEU A 16 51.60 0.04 8.04
N ALA A 17 50.55 0.04 7.20
CA ALA A 17 49.18 -0.17 7.64
C ALA A 17 48.32 -0.57 6.43
N ALA A 18 48.54 -1.77 5.90
CA ALA A 18 47.56 -2.46 5.08
C ALA A 18 46.44 -2.96 6.02
N GLY A 19 45.61 -2.03 6.48
CA GLY A 19 44.42 -2.31 7.26
C GLY A 19 43.35 -2.90 6.34
N ALA A 20 42.92 -4.11 6.66
CA ALA A 20 41.80 -4.79 6.03
C ALA A 20 40.55 -3.90 6.05
N VAL A 21 40.20 -3.35 4.88
CA VAL A 21 38.87 -2.80 4.59
C VAL A 21 38.25 -3.74 3.56
N LEU A 22 37.98 -4.98 3.97
CA LEU A 22 36.96 -5.78 3.31
C LEU A 22 35.64 -5.33 3.92
N ALA A 23 35.11 -4.28 3.29
CA ALA A 23 33.80 -3.73 3.52
C ALA A 23 32.79 -4.89 3.61
N ALA A 24 32.10 -4.92 4.74
CA ALA A 24 30.87 -5.67 4.92
C ALA A 24 29.99 -5.44 3.68
N CYS A 25 29.87 -6.45 2.83
CA CYS A 25 28.82 -6.49 1.83
C CYS A 25 27.52 -6.43 2.63
N PHE A 26 26.90 -5.27 2.55
CA PHE A 26 25.60 -4.93 3.07
C PHE A 26 24.67 -6.14 3.00
N ALA A 27 24.48 -6.80 4.14
CA ALA A 27 23.21 -7.43 4.46
C ALA A 27 22.20 -6.29 4.70
N GLY A 28 21.94 -5.51 3.65
CA GLY A 28 20.70 -4.78 3.53
C GLY A 28 19.66 -5.83 3.23
N GLY A 29 19.29 -6.60 4.26
CA GLY A 29 18.01 -7.29 4.24
C GLY A 29 17.00 -6.18 4.06
N THR A 30 16.51 -6.00 2.84
CA THR A 30 15.17 -5.48 2.65
C THR A 30 14.33 -6.37 3.56
N MET A 31 13.88 -5.83 4.69
CA MET A 31 12.76 -6.42 5.41
C MET A 31 11.67 -6.44 4.33
N ALA A 32 11.49 -7.59 3.67
CA ALA A 32 10.33 -7.77 2.82
C ALA A 32 9.16 -7.55 3.77
N GLY A 33 8.40 -6.47 3.55
CA GLY A 33 7.28 -6.13 4.41
C GLY A 33 6.40 -7.36 4.49
N GLY A 34 6.05 -7.83 5.69
CA GLY A 34 5.23 -9.02 5.81
C GLY A 34 3.80 -8.74 5.33
N LEU A 35 3.04 -9.79 5.01
CA LEU A 35 1.58 -9.66 4.91
C LEU A 35 1.00 -8.96 6.16
N ASP A 36 1.59 -9.22 7.33
CA ASP A 36 1.20 -8.61 8.60
C ASP A 36 1.27 -7.07 8.57
N GLU A 37 2.22 -6.49 7.82
CA GLU A 37 2.32 -5.04 7.66
C GLU A 37 1.21 -4.48 6.78
N MET A 38 0.68 -5.26 5.83
CA MET A 38 -0.46 -4.85 5.00
C MET A 38 -1.81 -5.13 5.67
N THR A 39 -1.86 -6.03 6.65
CA THR A 39 -3.08 -6.30 7.44
C THR A 39 -3.41 -5.17 8.42
N GLY A 40 -4.69 -5.08 8.78
CA GLY A 40 -5.23 -4.03 9.64
C GLY A 40 -6.33 -3.23 8.96
N CYS A 41 -6.61 -2.06 9.52
CA CYS A 41 -7.69 -1.17 9.10
C CYS A 41 -7.14 0.10 8.44
N TRP A 42 -7.72 0.46 7.30
CA TRP A 42 -7.20 1.50 6.40
C TRP A 42 -8.33 2.33 5.82
N ILE A 43 -8.11 3.64 5.67
CA ILE A 43 -9.10 4.55 5.07
C ILE A 43 -8.45 5.48 4.05
N SER A 44 -9.15 5.82 2.97
CA SER A 44 -8.66 6.83 2.03
C SER A 44 -8.44 8.17 2.73
N ARG A 45 -7.33 8.84 2.38
CA ARG A 45 -7.00 10.17 2.91
C ARG A 45 -8.03 11.23 2.51
N ALA A 46 -8.61 11.08 1.33
CA ALA A 46 -9.58 11.99 0.74
C ALA A 46 -10.64 11.21 -0.04
N PHE A 47 -11.57 11.93 -0.67
CA PHE A 47 -12.41 11.36 -1.72
C PHE A 47 -11.62 11.35 -3.03
N ASP A 48 -11.10 10.18 -3.39
CA ASP A 48 -10.23 9.99 -4.54
C ASP A 48 -11.04 9.88 -5.83
N ALA A 49 -10.46 10.40 -6.91
CA ALA A 49 -11.00 10.29 -8.25
C ALA A 49 -11.12 8.82 -8.68
N THR A 50 -12.32 8.43 -9.10
CA THR A 50 -12.61 7.12 -9.69
C THR A 50 -13.21 7.32 -11.07
N SER A 51 -12.57 6.73 -12.08
CA SER A 51 -13.12 6.66 -13.43
C SER A 51 -14.12 5.51 -13.46
N LEU A 52 -15.39 5.82 -13.69
CA LEU A 52 -16.47 4.85 -13.74
C LEU A 52 -17.04 4.79 -15.15
N LEU A 53 -17.04 3.60 -15.76
CA LEU A 53 -17.76 3.30 -16.99
C LEU A 53 -19.11 2.68 -16.60
N SER A 54 -20.18 3.38 -16.93
CA SER A 54 -21.55 2.86 -16.75
C SER A 54 -21.89 1.74 -17.76
N ASP A 55 -21.19 1.71 -18.90
CA ASP A 55 -21.15 0.62 -19.88
C ASP A 55 -19.69 0.32 -20.24
N SER A 56 -19.18 -0.86 -19.84
CA SER A 56 -17.78 -1.24 -20.07
C SER A 56 -17.41 -1.43 -21.55
N SER A 57 -18.39 -1.44 -22.46
CA SER A 57 -18.16 -1.50 -23.91
C SER A 57 -18.11 -0.12 -24.60
N ASP A 58 -18.50 0.95 -23.90
CA ASP A 58 -18.53 2.32 -24.42
C ASP A 58 -17.63 3.25 -23.60
N ALA A 59 -16.48 3.64 -24.15
CA ALA A 59 -15.58 4.59 -23.51
C ALA A 59 -16.20 5.99 -23.30
N GLY A 60 -17.23 6.35 -24.07
CA GLY A 60 -17.98 7.60 -23.91
C GLY A 60 -18.87 7.62 -22.67
N SER A 61 -19.10 6.46 -22.04
CA SER A 61 -19.87 6.31 -20.80
C SER A 61 -19.06 6.65 -19.54
N ALA A 62 -17.80 7.07 -19.71
CA ALA A 62 -16.89 7.39 -18.62
C ALA A 62 -17.32 8.65 -17.88
N GLU A 63 -17.49 8.51 -16.57
CA GLU A 63 -17.71 9.61 -15.65
C GLU A 63 -16.65 9.61 -14.55
N LEU A 64 -16.40 10.81 -14.02
CA LEU A 64 -15.55 10.99 -12.87
C LEU A 64 -16.42 11.09 -11.62
N VAL A 65 -16.24 10.15 -10.71
CA VAL A 65 -16.84 10.19 -9.37
C VAL A 65 -15.74 10.33 -8.32
N HIS A 66 -16.11 10.79 -7.13
CA HIS A 66 -15.19 11.00 -6.02
C HIS A 66 -15.62 10.14 -4.84
N GLU A 67 -14.83 9.12 -4.55
CA GLU A 67 -15.19 8.06 -3.61
C GLU A 67 -14.17 7.96 -2.48
N LYS A 68 -14.64 7.59 -1.30
CA LYS A 68 -13.82 7.26 -0.15
C LYS A 68 -13.97 5.79 0.15
N MET A 69 -12.91 5.20 0.69
CA MET A 69 -12.82 3.77 0.94
C MET A 69 -12.44 3.50 2.38
N LEU A 70 -13.05 2.46 2.96
CA LEU A 70 -12.62 1.83 4.19
C LEU A 70 -12.28 0.37 3.87
N LEU A 71 -11.08 -0.04 4.22
CA LEU A 71 -10.57 -1.39 4.04
C LEU A 71 -10.19 -2.01 5.37
N ARG A 72 -10.55 -3.28 5.53
CA ARG A 72 -10.03 -4.14 6.58
C ARG A 72 -9.46 -5.40 5.95
N PHE A 73 -8.19 -5.67 6.23
CA PHE A 73 -7.48 -6.86 5.79
C PHE A 73 -7.08 -7.69 7.00
N ASP A 74 -7.55 -8.92 7.06
CA ASP A 74 -7.23 -9.88 8.10
C ASP A 74 -6.44 -11.04 7.47
N ARG A 75 -5.28 -11.41 8.04
CA ARG A 75 -4.58 -12.63 7.61
C ARG A 75 -5.47 -13.85 7.89
N ILE A 76 -5.61 -14.74 6.92
CA ILE A 76 -6.34 -15.99 7.12
C ILE A 76 -5.51 -16.90 8.04
N GLU A 77 -6.13 -17.38 9.12
CA GLU A 77 -5.47 -18.24 10.11
C GLU A 77 -4.85 -19.48 9.45
N GLY A 78 -3.62 -19.80 9.86
CA GLY A 78 -2.87 -20.95 9.31
C GLY A 78 -2.25 -20.71 7.94
N THR A 79 -2.23 -19.46 7.44
CA THR A 79 -1.63 -19.10 6.15
C THR A 79 -0.62 -17.98 6.31
N GLU A 80 0.42 -17.96 5.47
CA GLU A 80 1.44 -16.90 5.45
C GLU A 80 1.19 -15.85 4.37
N HIS A 81 0.33 -16.17 3.39
CA HIS A 81 0.19 -15.40 2.16
C HIS A 81 -1.27 -15.14 1.77
N LEU A 82 -2.24 -15.55 2.59
CA LEU A 82 -3.65 -15.32 2.29
C LEU A 82 -4.25 -14.32 3.27
N ALA A 83 -5.03 -13.40 2.73
CA ALA A 83 -5.75 -12.39 3.49
C ALA A 83 -7.23 -12.42 3.12
N PHE A 84 -8.07 -12.04 4.06
CA PHE A 84 -9.48 -11.77 3.84
C PHE A 84 -9.68 -10.26 3.91
N GLY A 85 -10.34 -9.72 2.89
CA GLY A 85 -10.64 -8.30 2.77
C GLY A 85 -12.12 -7.99 2.95
N ARG A 86 -12.40 -6.89 3.65
CA ARG A 86 -13.71 -6.25 3.75
C ARG A 86 -13.59 -4.80 3.29
N ILE A 87 -14.48 -4.40 2.39
CA ILE A 87 -14.41 -3.10 1.70
C ILE A 87 -15.74 -2.38 1.81
N PHE A 88 -15.69 -1.11 2.21
CA PHE A 88 -16.77 -0.15 2.01
C PHE A 88 -16.32 0.99 1.10
N GLU A 89 -17.22 1.47 0.26
CA GLU A 89 -17.01 2.60 -0.64
C GLU A 89 -18.21 3.53 -0.60
N TRP A 90 -17.98 4.84 -0.61
CA TRP A 90 -19.05 5.83 -0.61
C TRP A 90 -18.61 7.13 -1.25
N ASP A 91 -19.55 7.89 -1.79
CA ASP A 91 -19.28 9.22 -2.35
C ASP A 91 -19.32 10.33 -1.31
N GLU A 92 -18.78 11.49 -1.65
CA GLU A 92 -18.74 12.67 -0.76
C GLU A 92 -20.13 13.11 -0.27
N PRO A 93 -21.16 13.19 -1.13
CA PRO A 93 -22.54 13.43 -0.69
C PRO A 93 -23.15 12.31 0.16
N LYS A 94 -22.52 11.13 0.24
CA LYS A 94 -23.11 9.89 0.78
C LYS A 94 -24.47 9.61 0.14
N SER A 95 -24.56 9.85 -1.17
CA SER A 95 -25.72 9.50 -1.98
C SER A 95 -25.78 7.98 -2.23
N TYR A 96 -24.64 7.29 -2.12
CA TYR A 96 -24.60 5.84 -2.02
C TYR A 96 -23.56 5.36 -1.01
N VAL A 97 -23.75 4.12 -0.55
CA VAL A 97 -22.78 3.35 0.22
C VAL A 97 -22.76 1.93 -0.33
N LEU A 98 -21.61 1.52 -0.86
CA LEU A 98 -21.33 0.16 -1.29
C LEU A 98 -20.60 -0.60 -0.19
N GLY A 99 -20.95 -1.88 -0.03
CA GLY A 99 -20.29 -2.79 0.90
C GLY A 99 -21.19 -3.27 2.05
N PRO A 100 -20.67 -4.13 2.95
CA PRO A 100 -19.33 -4.69 2.89
C PRO A 100 -19.17 -5.62 1.69
N THR A 101 -18.14 -5.37 0.88
CA THR A 101 -17.70 -6.30 -0.17
C THR A 101 -16.60 -7.17 0.41
N TYR A 102 -16.75 -8.49 0.27
CA TYR A 102 -15.80 -9.46 0.79
C TYR A 102 -14.92 -10.03 -0.32
N GLN A 103 -13.63 -10.12 -0.08
CA GLN A 103 -12.66 -10.61 -1.05
C GLN A 103 -11.61 -11.49 -0.38
N ASN A 104 -11.11 -12.48 -1.13
CA ASN A 104 -9.90 -13.20 -0.74
C ASN A 104 -8.71 -12.61 -1.47
N GLY A 105 -7.62 -12.40 -0.75
CA GLY A 105 -6.38 -11.84 -1.26
C GLY A 105 -5.22 -12.82 -1.17
N ALA A 106 -4.26 -12.67 -2.08
CA ALA A 106 -3.00 -13.40 -2.10
C ALA A 106 -1.82 -12.42 -2.10
N TYR A 107 -0.94 -12.57 -1.11
CA TYR A 107 0.28 -11.78 -0.94
C TYR A 107 1.44 -12.43 -1.68
N ASN A 108 2.17 -11.64 -2.45
CA ASN A 108 3.39 -12.05 -3.14
C ASN A 108 4.62 -11.49 -2.43
N PRO A 109 5.35 -12.28 -1.62
CA PRO A 109 6.51 -11.80 -0.86
C PRO A 109 7.70 -11.40 -1.74
N ALA A 110 7.79 -11.90 -2.98
CA ALA A 110 8.90 -11.56 -3.87
C ALA A 110 8.74 -10.18 -4.53
N ALA A 111 7.50 -9.71 -4.66
CA ALA A 111 7.17 -8.45 -5.31
C ALA A 111 6.49 -7.44 -4.36
N ASP A 112 6.29 -7.85 -3.10
CA ASP A 112 5.74 -7.06 -2.01
C ASP A 112 4.41 -6.36 -2.33
N PHE A 113 3.43 -7.18 -2.74
CA PHE A 113 2.08 -6.71 -2.96
C PHE A 113 1.04 -7.75 -2.58
N LEU A 114 -0.15 -7.27 -2.24
CA LEU A 114 -1.35 -8.07 -2.02
C LEU A 114 -2.32 -7.85 -3.19
N THR A 115 -2.85 -8.94 -3.74
CA THR A 115 -3.86 -8.89 -4.81
C THR A 115 -5.18 -9.45 -4.37
N PHE A 116 -6.29 -8.82 -4.75
CA PHE A 116 -7.64 -9.34 -4.56
C PHE A 116 -8.33 -9.52 -5.91
N GLY A 117 -8.97 -10.67 -6.09
CA GLY A 117 -9.73 -10.96 -7.31
C GLY A 117 -11.22 -10.68 -7.13
N PHE A 118 -11.86 -10.16 -8.18
CA PHE A 118 -13.32 -10.10 -8.26
C PHE A 118 -13.89 -11.31 -9.00
N PRO A 119 -14.97 -11.94 -8.50
CA PRO A 119 -15.63 -13.04 -9.19
C PRO A 119 -16.07 -12.72 -10.62
N GLU A 120 -16.38 -11.45 -10.91
CA GLU A 120 -16.90 -10.98 -12.20
C GLU A 120 -15.83 -10.31 -13.08
N GLY A 121 -14.55 -10.39 -12.69
CA GLY A 121 -13.44 -9.76 -13.41
C GLY A 121 -12.96 -8.44 -12.80
N GLY A 122 -11.65 -8.22 -12.91
CA GLY A 122 -10.95 -7.16 -12.20
C GLY A 122 -9.93 -7.73 -11.21
N LEU A 123 -8.96 -6.89 -10.86
CA LEU A 123 -7.88 -7.21 -9.93
C LEU A 123 -7.55 -5.96 -9.12
N ASP A 124 -7.69 -6.03 -7.82
CA ASP A 124 -7.15 -5.00 -6.95
C ASP A 124 -5.72 -5.34 -6.60
N HIS A 125 -4.89 -4.30 -6.56
CA HIS A 125 -3.49 -4.42 -6.22
C HIS A 125 -3.16 -3.45 -5.09
N VAL A 126 -2.52 -3.97 -4.06
CA VAL A 126 -2.18 -3.21 -2.85
C VAL A 126 -0.68 -3.30 -2.63
N THR A 127 -0.05 -2.13 -2.56
CA THR A 127 1.36 -2.00 -2.16
C THR A 127 1.46 -1.15 -0.89
N GLN A 128 2.51 -1.37 -0.11
CA GLN A 128 2.78 -0.60 1.10
C GLN A 128 4.01 0.30 0.89
N PRO A 129 3.83 1.56 0.45
CA PRO A 129 4.97 2.47 0.26
C PRO A 129 5.67 2.84 1.57
N ASP A 130 4.97 2.84 2.71
CA ASP A 130 5.54 3.00 4.05
C ASP A 130 4.66 2.32 5.13
N ALA A 131 5.13 2.24 6.38
CA ALA A 131 4.48 1.49 7.46
C ALA A 131 3.00 1.90 7.74
N ASP A 132 2.66 3.16 7.47
CA ASP A 132 1.37 3.77 7.82
C ASP A 132 0.53 4.14 6.59
N SER A 133 0.94 3.70 5.40
CA SER A 133 0.15 3.91 4.19
C SER A 133 0.12 2.72 3.26
N LEU A 134 -1.05 2.54 2.62
CA LEU A 134 -1.20 1.65 1.49
C LEU A 134 -1.51 2.48 0.25
N LEU A 135 -1.07 1.97 -0.90
CA LEU A 135 -1.58 2.39 -2.19
C LEU A 135 -2.46 1.27 -2.73
N TYR A 136 -3.76 1.54 -2.82
CA TYR A 136 -4.75 0.61 -3.34
C TYR A 136 -5.11 1.00 -4.77
N VAL A 137 -4.75 0.14 -5.72
CA VAL A 137 -5.15 0.29 -7.13
C VAL A 137 -6.38 -0.57 -7.34
N HIS A 138 -7.51 0.09 -7.45
CA HIS A 138 -8.79 -0.56 -7.71
C HIS A 138 -8.95 -0.77 -9.21
N THR A 139 -9.11 -2.01 -9.65
CA THR A 139 -9.56 -2.27 -11.02
C THR A 139 -10.69 -3.28 -11.02
N LYS A 140 -11.88 -2.81 -11.40
CA LYS A 140 -13.04 -3.65 -11.63
C LYS A 140 -13.37 -3.63 -13.11
N SER A 141 -13.61 -4.80 -13.68
CA SER A 141 -13.95 -4.95 -15.09
C SER A 141 -15.07 -5.97 -15.24
N SER A 142 -16.30 -5.54 -15.00
CA SER A 142 -17.51 -6.34 -15.27
C SER A 142 -18.44 -5.59 -16.24
N THR A 143 -19.77 -5.70 -16.08
CA THR A 143 -20.74 -4.90 -16.84
C THR A 143 -20.56 -3.40 -16.61
N LYS A 144 -20.08 -3.02 -15.42
CA LYS A 144 -19.50 -1.71 -15.12
C LYS A 144 -18.00 -1.88 -14.91
N SER A 145 -17.23 -0.84 -15.26
CA SER A 145 -15.79 -0.82 -14.96
C SER A 145 -15.46 0.38 -14.09
N ALA A 146 -14.64 0.15 -13.08
CA ALA A 146 -14.17 1.21 -12.19
C ALA A 146 -12.64 1.11 -12.09
N MET A 147 -11.97 2.25 -12.19
CA MET A 147 -10.54 2.36 -12.00
C MET A 147 -10.22 3.52 -11.08
N SER A 148 -9.45 3.26 -10.04
CA SER A 148 -8.94 4.32 -9.16
C SER A 148 -7.60 3.93 -8.52
N VAL A 149 -6.88 4.94 -8.06
CA VAL A 149 -5.68 4.80 -7.24
C VAL A 149 -5.94 5.56 -5.96
N ARG A 150 -5.90 4.85 -4.82
CA ARG A 150 -6.31 5.38 -3.52
C ARG A 150 -5.16 5.28 -2.52
N PRO A 151 -4.57 6.41 -2.12
CA PRO A 151 -3.69 6.46 -0.97
C PRO A 151 -4.51 6.30 0.32
N LEU A 152 -4.24 5.23 1.05
CA LEU A 152 -4.88 4.92 2.31
C LEU A 152 -3.93 5.23 3.47
N VAL A 153 -4.49 5.56 4.62
CA VAL A 153 -3.78 5.67 5.89
C VAL A 153 -4.28 4.61 6.84
N ARG A 154 -3.37 4.13 7.68
CA ARG A 154 -3.74 3.22 8.77
C ARG A 154 -4.61 3.96 9.77
N ILE A 155 -5.66 3.31 10.24
CA ILE A 155 -6.50 3.76 11.36
C ILE A 155 -6.64 2.65 12.41
N GLY A 156 -7.11 3.01 13.60
CA GLY A 156 -7.46 2.02 14.60
C GLY A 156 -8.64 1.17 14.14
N CYS A 157 -8.65 -0.12 14.42
CA CYS A 157 -9.77 -0.97 14.02
C CYS A 157 -11.05 -0.69 14.84
N GLU A 158 -10.95 -0.13 16.04
CA GLU A 158 -12.11 0.38 16.78
C GLU A 158 -12.74 1.59 16.04
N GLU A 159 -11.92 2.53 15.56
CA GLU A 159 -12.38 3.65 14.73
C GLU A 159 -12.99 3.15 13.41
N ALA A 160 -12.39 2.13 12.80
CA ALA A 160 -12.95 1.51 11.61
C ALA A 160 -14.33 0.88 11.88
N ASP A 161 -14.50 0.18 13.00
CA ASP A 161 -15.77 -0.45 13.38
C ASP A 161 -16.89 0.60 13.57
N ASP A 162 -16.57 1.77 14.17
CA ASP A 162 -17.50 2.89 14.29
C ASP A 162 -17.92 3.43 12.91
N ILE A 163 -16.96 3.60 11.98
CA ILE A 163 -17.24 4.05 10.62
C ILE A 163 -18.07 3.00 9.86
N GLU A 164 -17.77 1.71 10.00
CA GLU A 164 -18.55 0.62 9.40
C GLU A 164 -20.01 0.68 9.86
N ALA A 165 -20.24 0.85 11.16
CA ALA A 165 -21.59 0.95 11.72
C ALA A 165 -22.38 2.13 11.13
N ASP A 166 -21.76 3.30 11.03
CA ASP A 166 -22.36 4.49 10.41
C ASP A 166 -22.70 4.28 8.94
N LEU A 167 -21.79 3.65 8.18
CA LEU A 167 -21.98 3.36 6.76
C LEU A 167 -23.11 2.35 6.53
N LEU A 168 -23.19 1.30 7.36
CA LEU A 168 -24.28 0.33 7.32
C LEU A 168 -25.64 0.97 7.62
N ALA A 169 -25.71 1.82 8.64
CA ALA A 169 -26.94 2.55 8.97
C ALA A 169 -27.37 3.47 7.81
N ARG A 170 -26.42 4.16 7.17
CA ARG A 170 -26.69 5.00 6.01
C ARG A 170 -27.17 4.19 4.81
N GLN A 171 -26.53 3.05 4.54
CA GLN A 171 -26.93 2.18 3.44
C GLN A 171 -28.38 1.71 3.59
N GLU A 172 -28.81 1.37 4.82
CA GLU A 172 -30.20 0.98 5.06
C GLU A 172 -31.18 2.13 4.85
N ALA A 173 -30.85 3.33 5.33
CA ALA A 173 -31.67 4.52 5.10
C ALA A 173 -31.85 4.86 3.61
N LEU A 174 -30.82 4.65 2.79
CA LEU A 174 -30.87 4.91 1.35
C LEU A 174 -31.74 3.91 0.56
N LYS A 175 -32.08 2.74 1.13
CA LYS A 175 -33.01 1.79 0.49
C LYS A 175 -34.47 2.17 0.68
N THR A 176 -34.77 3.01 1.66
CA THR A 176 -36.14 3.38 2.05
C THR A 176 -36.65 4.66 1.39
N ASP A 177 -35.76 5.40 0.72
CA ASP A 177 -36.05 6.63 -0.04
C ASP A 177 -36.32 6.34 -1.52
#